data_AF-M6W123-F1
#
_entry.id   AF-M6W123-F1
#
_cell.length_a   1.000
_cell.length_b   1.000
_cell.length_c   1.000
_cell.angle_alpha   90.00
_cell.angle_beta   90.00
_cell.angle_gamma   90.00
#
_symmetry.space_group_name_H-M   'P 1'
#
loop_
_entity.id
_entity.type
_entity.pdbx_description
1 polymer ?
#
loop_
_entity_poly.entity_id
_entity_poly.type
_entity_poly.pdbx_seq_one_letter_code
_entity_poly.pdbx_strand_id
1 'polypeptide(L)'
;MFVSVVLGLVDLKSGILFFLNAEHPRTVLYRNGVASFIEDKLELRKIGITGLESKMKIKTFFLEKGDSIFVGSDGRDDLLLGVDPKGIPVINEDELQFLKRVEESKGDLDLLVKGIQNYGELTDDLSIVKLSYIKDPVRLKSVSDNNLSFKFPDETYFKNLRPENAEDAIHHLENLTSRVPDETIPPVFKKELANVYYKIGKYEEALSLFEKLISEFPEDVEMMFSTSLIYKRFERFHQAIELGERVLLREPEFLDNIVNLAESYVLFRKNEAALKLLERIDRLDPNNSHAKEIRTQLNSSIPDR
;
A
#
# COMPACT_ATOMS: atom_id res chain seq x y z
N MET A 1 23.66 -12.42 -9.77
CA MET A 1 23.26 -11.23 -10.57
C MET A 1 22.34 -10.42 -9.69
N PHE A 2 22.61 -9.12 -9.52
CA PHE A 2 21.73 -8.23 -8.78
C PHE A 2 20.90 -7.44 -9.77
N VAL A 3 19.61 -7.25 -9.47
CA VAL A 3 18.68 -6.58 -10.37
C VAL A 3 18.08 -5.38 -9.67
N SER A 4 18.25 -4.21 -10.28
CA SER A 4 17.47 -3.03 -9.92
C SER A 4 16.13 -3.11 -10.64
N VAL A 5 15.02 -2.81 -9.96
CA VAL A 5 13.69 -2.89 -10.56
C VAL A 5 12.73 -1.89 -9.92
N VAL A 6 11.86 -1.31 -10.74
CA VAL A 6 10.65 -0.62 -10.30
C VAL A 6 9.46 -1.43 -10.78
N LEU A 7 8.59 -1.82 -9.86
CA LEU A 7 7.33 -2.51 -10.19
C LEU A 7 6.18 -1.65 -9.69
N GLY A 8 5.19 -1.43 -10.54
CA GLY A 8 4.00 -0.64 -10.23
C GLY A 8 2.73 -1.35 -10.73
N LEU A 9 1.69 -1.33 -9.90
CA LEU A 9 0.34 -1.77 -10.25
C LEU A 9 -0.63 -0.64 -9.91
N VAL A 10 -1.40 -0.18 -10.90
CA VAL A 10 -2.37 0.91 -10.71
C VAL A 10 -3.77 0.34 -10.73
N ASP A 11 -4.56 0.60 -9.69
CA ASP A 11 -6.01 0.45 -9.76
C ASP A 11 -6.60 1.62 -10.54
N LEU A 12 -7.30 1.34 -11.64
CA LEU A 12 -7.77 2.39 -12.55
C LEU A 12 -8.97 3.17 -12.01
N LYS A 13 -9.74 2.61 -11.07
CA LYS A 13 -10.94 3.25 -10.52
C LYS A 13 -10.56 4.16 -9.37
N SER A 14 -9.82 3.64 -8.40
CA SER A 14 -9.35 4.44 -7.30
C SER A 14 -8.21 5.33 -7.76
N GLY A 15 -7.33 4.91 -8.65
CA GLY A 15 -6.12 5.67 -9.00
C GLY A 15 -5.01 5.46 -7.97
N ILE A 16 -5.10 4.42 -7.14
CA ILE A 16 -3.98 4.06 -6.28
C ILE A 16 -2.91 3.29 -7.06
N LEU A 17 -1.67 3.70 -6.89
CA LEU A 17 -0.47 3.01 -7.32
C LEU A 17 0.09 2.21 -6.15
N PHE A 18 0.16 0.89 -6.31
CA PHE A 18 0.98 0.00 -5.49
C PHE A 18 2.33 -0.13 -6.17
N PHE A 19 3.43 0.25 -5.51
CA PHE A 19 4.74 0.16 -6.13
C PHE A 19 5.86 -0.21 -5.16
N LEU A 20 6.93 -0.73 -5.74
CA LEU A 20 8.22 -0.91 -5.07
C LEU A 20 9.33 -0.44 -6.00
N ASN A 21 10.38 0.12 -5.41
CA ASN A 21 11.59 0.49 -6.12
C ASN A 21 12.79 -0.14 -5.40
N ALA A 22 13.42 -1.10 -6.07
CA ALA A 22 14.66 -1.73 -5.67
C ALA A 22 15.84 -1.03 -6.36
N GLU A 23 16.32 0.08 -5.79
CA GLU A 23 17.61 0.69 -6.11
C GLU A 23 17.79 1.05 -7.62
N HIS A 24 16.72 1.46 -8.31
CA HIS A 24 16.82 2.12 -9.63
C HIS A 24 16.24 3.53 -9.53
N PRO A 25 16.54 4.50 -10.41
CA PRO A 25 16.28 5.90 -10.14
C PRO A 25 14.88 6.15 -9.60
N ARG A 26 14.82 7.10 -8.68
CA ARG A 26 13.62 7.39 -7.92
C ARG A 26 12.48 7.71 -8.88
N THR A 27 11.31 7.17 -8.57
CA THR A 27 10.11 7.38 -9.36
C THR A 27 9.72 8.84 -9.29
N VAL A 28 9.51 9.48 -10.44
CA VAL A 28 9.16 10.91 -10.50
C VAL A 28 7.68 11.08 -10.71
N LEU A 29 7.05 11.88 -9.85
CA LEU A 29 5.72 12.43 -10.03
C LEU A 29 5.82 13.82 -10.66
N TYR A 30 5.03 14.08 -11.69
CA TYR A 30 4.75 15.40 -12.21
C TYR A 30 3.28 15.75 -11.94
N ARG A 31 3.04 16.77 -11.13
CA ARG A 31 1.70 17.21 -10.72
C ARG A 31 1.64 18.74 -10.73
N ASN A 32 0.65 19.30 -11.43
CA ASN A 32 0.36 20.73 -11.46
C ASN A 32 1.59 21.62 -11.76
N GLY A 33 2.45 21.19 -12.68
CA GLY A 33 3.64 21.95 -13.05
C GLY A 33 4.91 21.64 -12.27
N VAL A 34 4.83 20.81 -11.21
CA VAL A 34 5.94 20.52 -10.31
C VAL A 34 6.36 19.05 -10.43
N ALA A 35 7.67 18.79 -10.52
CA ALA A 35 8.24 17.44 -10.49
C ALA A 35 8.85 17.14 -9.11
N SER A 36 8.57 15.95 -8.57
CA SER A 36 9.11 15.48 -7.30
C SER A 36 9.31 13.97 -7.29
N PHE A 37 10.19 13.45 -6.45
CA PHE A 37 10.29 12.01 -6.22
C PHE A 37 9.12 11.50 -5.37
N ILE A 38 8.63 10.31 -5.65
CA ILE A 38 7.58 9.65 -4.83
C ILE A 38 8.21 9.02 -3.58
N GLU A 39 9.42 8.48 -3.68
CA GLU A 39 10.10 7.85 -2.56
C GLU A 39 10.87 8.87 -1.73
N ASP A 40 10.69 8.93 -0.40
CA ASP A 40 11.48 9.82 0.47
C ASP A 40 12.90 9.32 0.78
N LYS A 41 13.11 8.00 0.74
CA LYS A 41 14.37 7.33 1.05
C LYS A 41 14.48 5.98 0.34
N LEU A 42 15.71 5.48 0.21
CA LEU A 42 15.99 4.13 -0.29
C LEU A 42 15.60 3.10 0.77
N GLU A 43 14.57 2.29 0.48
CA GLU A 43 14.07 1.27 1.41
C GLU A 43 14.45 -0.16 0.98
N LEU A 44 14.56 -0.40 -0.32
CA LEU A 44 14.83 -1.71 -0.89
C LEU A 44 16.12 -1.65 -1.71
N ARG A 45 17.04 -2.56 -1.40
CA ARG A 45 18.27 -2.75 -2.18
C ARG A 45 17.99 -3.61 -3.40
N LYS A 46 18.94 -3.69 -4.33
CA LYS A 46 18.84 -4.57 -5.52
C LYS A 46 18.41 -5.98 -5.14
N ILE A 47 17.49 -6.52 -5.91
CA ILE A 47 17.01 -7.89 -5.74
C ILE A 47 18.19 -8.85 -5.93
N GLY A 48 18.30 -9.83 -5.02
CA GLY A 48 19.36 -10.82 -4.98
C GLY A 48 20.46 -10.53 -3.95
N ILE A 49 20.47 -9.35 -3.31
CA ILE A 49 21.36 -9.07 -2.19
C ILE A 49 20.89 -9.85 -0.96
N THR A 50 21.76 -10.70 -0.42
CA THR A 50 21.53 -11.50 0.78
C THR A 50 22.18 -10.86 2.00
N GLY A 51 21.60 -11.05 3.19
CA GLY A 51 22.23 -10.62 4.46
C GLY A 51 21.93 -9.17 4.88
N LEU A 52 21.24 -8.41 4.03
CA LEU A 52 20.57 -7.17 4.44
C LEU A 52 19.09 -7.48 4.61
N GLU A 53 18.57 -7.33 5.82
CA GLU A 53 17.12 -7.40 6.07
C GLU A 53 16.45 -6.13 5.53
N SER A 54 16.34 -5.99 4.20
CA SER A 54 15.43 -5.00 3.63
C SER A 54 14.01 -5.51 3.80
N LYS A 55 13.20 -4.81 4.59
CA LYS A 55 11.77 -5.09 4.70
C LYS A 55 11.13 -4.75 3.35
N MET A 56 10.80 -5.75 2.54
CA MET A 56 10.02 -5.53 1.33
C MET A 56 8.69 -4.86 1.74
N LYS A 57 8.50 -3.63 1.27
CA LYS A 57 7.30 -2.83 1.50
C LYS A 57 6.74 -2.39 0.16
N ILE A 58 5.48 -2.72 -0.08
CA ILE A 58 4.69 -2.16 -1.18
C ILE A 58 4.20 -0.80 -0.71
N LYS A 59 4.70 0.24 -1.35
CA LYS A 59 4.23 1.61 -1.12
C LYS A 59 2.91 1.83 -1.83
N THR A 60 2.05 2.61 -1.21
CA THR A 60 0.79 3.08 -1.76
C THR A 60 0.89 4.57 -2.04
N PHE A 61 0.53 4.97 -3.26
CA PHE A 61 0.51 6.37 -3.66
C PHE A 61 -0.77 6.68 -4.42
N PHE A 62 -1.44 7.78 -4.05
CA PHE A 62 -2.71 8.18 -4.66
C PHE A 62 -2.47 9.15 -5.82
N LEU A 63 -2.84 8.72 -7.03
CA LEU A 63 -2.77 9.55 -8.23
C LEU A 63 -4.01 10.42 -8.36
N GLU A 64 -3.78 11.68 -8.69
CA GLU A 64 -4.80 12.66 -9.02
C GLU A 64 -4.91 12.82 -10.54
N LYS A 65 -6.07 13.31 -10.99
CA LYS A 65 -6.29 13.59 -12.40
C LYS A 65 -5.25 14.56 -12.94
N GLY A 66 -4.58 14.16 -14.02
CA GLY A 66 -3.53 14.93 -14.68
C GLY A 66 -2.11 14.57 -14.21
N ASP A 67 -1.96 13.74 -13.19
CA ASP A 67 -0.65 13.26 -12.77
C ASP A 67 0.05 12.49 -13.88
N SER A 68 1.38 12.65 -13.93
CA SER A 68 2.24 11.79 -14.72
C SER A 68 3.36 11.23 -13.86
N ILE A 69 3.62 9.94 -14.01
CA ILE A 69 4.72 9.23 -13.37
C ILE A 69 5.77 8.91 -14.42
N PHE A 70 7.04 9.12 -14.08
CA PHE A 70 8.19 8.75 -14.89
C PHE A 70 9.06 7.74 -14.14
N VAL A 71 9.41 6.66 -14.84
CA VAL A 71 10.28 5.59 -14.34
C VAL A 71 11.31 5.29 -15.42
N GLY A 72 12.57 5.16 -15.06
CA GLY A 72 13.62 4.79 -16.01
C GLY A 72 14.95 5.45 -15.70
N SER A 73 15.74 5.66 -16.75
CA SER A 73 16.99 6.42 -16.71
C SER A 73 16.70 7.88 -16.32
N ASP A 74 17.39 8.39 -15.30
CA ASP A 74 17.34 9.79 -14.89
C ASP A 74 18.51 10.61 -15.48
N GLY A 75 19.44 9.96 -16.19
CA GLY A 75 20.63 10.59 -16.78
C GLY A 75 21.68 10.98 -15.74
N ARG A 76 21.53 10.54 -14.48
CA ARG A 76 22.62 10.55 -13.51
C ARG A 76 23.64 9.49 -13.93
N ASP A 77 24.92 9.82 -13.85
CA ASP A 77 26.06 8.98 -14.25
C ASP A 77 26.18 8.68 -15.76
N ASP A 78 25.14 8.95 -16.57
CA ASP A 78 25.07 8.65 -18.00
C ASP A 78 25.10 9.88 -18.94
N LEU A 79 25.27 11.09 -18.38
CA LEU A 79 25.34 12.34 -19.14
C LEU A 79 26.72 12.98 -19.03
N LEU A 80 27.42 13.07 -20.16
CA LEU A 80 28.67 13.81 -20.30
C LEU A 80 28.37 15.30 -20.53
N LEU A 81 28.81 16.14 -19.59
CA LEU A 81 28.63 17.59 -19.61
C LEU A 81 29.80 18.33 -20.28
N GLY A 82 30.90 17.62 -20.54
CA GLY A 82 32.12 18.14 -21.16
C GLY A 82 33.37 17.60 -20.49
N VAL A 83 34.46 18.35 -20.59
CA VAL A 83 35.76 18.03 -19.97
C VAL A 83 36.24 19.19 -19.11
N ASP A 84 36.81 18.87 -17.96
CA ASP A 84 37.40 19.86 -17.06
C ASP A 84 38.74 20.40 -17.62
N PRO A 85 39.35 21.44 -17.01
CA PRO A 85 40.62 21.99 -17.47
C PRO A 85 41.81 21.01 -17.47
N LYS A 86 41.69 19.84 -16.84
CA LYS A 86 42.69 18.78 -16.81
C LYS A 86 42.39 17.68 -17.85
N GLY A 87 41.32 17.84 -18.63
CA GLY A 87 40.87 16.87 -19.64
C GLY A 87 40.08 15.70 -19.07
N ILE A 88 39.60 15.78 -17.82
CA ILE A 88 38.80 14.74 -17.18
C ILE A 88 37.33 14.94 -17.57
N PRO A 89 36.63 13.89 -18.06
CA PRO A 89 35.19 13.95 -18.34
C PRO A 89 34.39 14.39 -17.11
N VAL A 90 33.50 15.36 -17.29
CA VAL A 90 32.56 15.80 -16.25
C VAL A 90 31.23 15.10 -16.50
N ILE A 91 30.89 14.16 -15.63
CA ILE A 91 29.64 13.40 -15.70
C ILE A 91 28.60 14.05 -14.77
N ASN A 92 27.34 14.03 -15.17
CA ASN A 92 26.24 14.50 -14.33
C ASN A 92 26.04 13.59 -13.10
N GLU A 93 26.28 14.11 -11.90
CA GLU A 93 25.98 13.41 -10.64
C GLU A 93 24.68 13.91 -9.97
N ASP A 94 24.03 14.93 -10.55
CA ASP A 94 22.85 15.59 -9.95
C ASP A 94 21.54 14.98 -10.46
N GLU A 95 20.90 14.17 -9.61
CA GLU A 95 19.58 13.57 -9.87
C GLU A 95 18.45 14.60 -10.00
N LEU A 96 18.62 15.81 -9.46
CA LEU A 96 17.60 16.87 -9.53
C LEU A 96 17.49 17.47 -10.93
N GLN A 97 18.49 17.26 -11.80
CA GLN A 97 18.42 17.71 -13.19
C GLN A 97 17.27 17.04 -13.94
N PHE A 98 17.01 15.76 -13.65
CA PHE A 98 15.91 15.04 -14.27
C PHE A 98 14.56 15.66 -13.91
N LEU A 99 14.33 15.99 -12.63
CA LEU A 99 13.12 16.72 -12.20
C LEU A 99 12.95 18.04 -12.97
N LYS A 100 14.03 18.81 -13.08
CA LYS A 100 14.02 20.07 -13.83
C LYS A 100 13.69 19.87 -15.32
N ARG A 101 14.21 18.82 -15.96
CA ARG A 101 13.87 18.48 -17.36
C ARG A 101 12.39 18.08 -17.49
N VAL A 102 11.84 17.35 -16.51
CA VAL A 102 10.41 16.99 -16.48
C VAL A 102 9.53 18.25 -16.37
N GLU A 103 9.92 19.22 -15.54
CA GLU A 103 9.19 20.48 -15.43
C GLU A 103 9.25 21.33 -16.70
N GLU A 104 10.44 21.49 -17.29
CA GLU A 104 10.64 22.27 -18.52
C GLU A 104 9.92 21.67 -19.73
N SER A 105 9.87 20.34 -19.81
CA SER A 105 9.10 19.61 -20.83
C SER A 105 7.60 19.63 -20.57
N LYS A 106 7.15 20.14 -19.42
CA LYS A 106 5.77 20.07 -18.94
C LYS A 106 5.23 18.63 -18.91
N GLY A 107 6.12 17.69 -18.61
CA GLY A 107 5.85 16.25 -18.63
C GLY A 107 5.65 15.65 -20.02
N ASP A 108 5.92 16.37 -21.11
CA ASP A 108 5.94 15.79 -22.46
C ASP A 108 7.18 14.91 -22.65
N LEU A 109 7.00 13.68 -23.12
CA LEU A 109 8.08 12.69 -23.17
C LEU A 109 9.12 13.02 -24.25
N ASP A 110 8.70 13.53 -25.41
CA ASP A 110 9.61 13.88 -26.50
C ASP A 110 10.44 15.12 -26.15
N LEU A 111 9.81 16.12 -25.53
CA LEU A 111 10.50 17.31 -25.03
C LEU A 111 11.43 16.97 -23.86
N LEU A 112 11.06 16.01 -23.00
CA LEU A 112 11.92 15.53 -21.92
C LEU A 112 13.20 14.91 -22.47
N VAL A 113 13.10 13.99 -23.43
CA VAL A 113 14.26 13.35 -24.06
C VAL A 113 15.16 14.39 -24.74
N LYS A 114 14.58 15.34 -25.49
CA LYS A 114 15.34 16.45 -26.09
C LYS A 114 16.01 17.32 -25.01
N GLY A 115 15.29 17.59 -23.92
CA GLY A 115 15.81 18.37 -22.79
C GLY A 115 17.00 17.72 -22.11
N ILE A 116 17.00 16.39 -21.98
CA ILE A 116 18.11 15.59 -21.47
C ILE A 116 19.32 15.65 -22.42
N GLN A 117 19.10 15.40 -23.71
CA GLN A 117 20.16 15.42 -24.73
C GLN A 117 20.77 16.80 -24.95
N ASN A 118 20.01 17.87 -24.71
CA ASN A 118 20.52 19.24 -24.74
C ASN A 118 21.33 19.60 -23.49
N TYR A 119 21.10 18.90 -22.37
CA TYR A 119 21.83 19.13 -21.13
C TYR A 119 23.19 18.43 -21.12
N GLY A 120 23.29 17.22 -21.69
CA GLY A 120 24.54 16.48 -21.84
C GLY A 120 24.47 15.42 -22.93
N GLU A 121 25.63 14.95 -23.37
CA GLU A 121 25.76 13.84 -24.30
C GLU A 121 25.52 12.51 -23.58
N LEU A 122 24.64 11.66 -24.12
CA LEU A 122 24.35 10.33 -23.56
C LEU A 122 25.55 9.41 -23.76
N THR A 123 26.02 8.79 -22.69
CA THR A 123 27.12 7.80 -22.74
C THR A 123 26.63 6.35 -22.74
N ASP A 124 25.34 6.13 -22.44
CA ASP A 124 24.69 4.82 -22.42
C ASP A 124 23.22 4.92 -22.89
N ASP A 125 22.51 3.80 -22.91
CA ASP A 125 21.12 3.69 -23.34
C ASP A 125 20.16 4.47 -22.43
N LEU A 126 19.23 5.20 -23.05
CA LEU A 126 18.17 5.93 -22.37
C LEU A 126 16.83 5.18 -22.50
N SER A 127 16.24 4.78 -21.37
CA SER A 127 14.91 4.17 -21.32
C SER A 127 14.04 4.88 -20.29
N ILE A 128 12.92 5.48 -20.74
CA ILE A 128 11.96 6.18 -19.87
C ILE A 128 10.55 5.71 -20.18
N VAL A 129 9.80 5.34 -19.14
CA VAL A 129 8.37 5.02 -19.20
C VAL A 129 7.60 6.14 -18.52
N LYS A 130 6.57 6.65 -19.20
CA LYS A 130 5.62 7.62 -18.67
C LYS A 130 4.25 6.96 -18.49
N LEU A 131 3.65 7.12 -17.31
CA LEU A 131 2.25 6.78 -17.04
C LEU A 131 1.48 8.04 -16.69
N SER A 132 0.38 8.34 -17.40
CA SER A 132 -0.50 9.46 -17.08
C SER A 132 -1.85 8.98 -16.54
N TYR A 133 -2.29 9.55 -15.42
CA TYR A 133 -3.61 9.27 -14.86
C TYR A 133 -4.60 10.36 -15.28
N ILE A 134 -5.65 9.99 -16.01
CA ILE A 134 -6.55 10.94 -16.68
C ILE A 134 -7.97 10.96 -16.10
N LYS A 135 -8.27 10.08 -15.14
CA LYS A 135 -9.60 9.96 -14.53
C LYS A 135 -9.67 10.71 -13.21
N ASP A 136 -10.88 11.06 -12.81
CA ASP A 136 -11.16 11.53 -11.45
C ASP A 136 -11.16 10.30 -10.51
N PRO A 137 -10.26 10.24 -9.50
CA PRO A 137 -10.10 9.06 -8.67
C PRO A 137 -11.27 8.85 -7.72
N VAL A 138 -11.71 7.59 -7.57
CA VAL A 138 -12.68 7.20 -6.54
C VAL A 138 -11.94 6.89 -5.24
N ARG A 139 -12.18 7.70 -4.21
CA ARG A 139 -11.59 7.51 -2.87
C ARG A 139 -12.61 6.98 -1.90
N LEU A 140 -12.15 6.26 -0.88
CA LEU A 140 -12.91 6.11 0.34
C LEU A 140 -12.95 7.47 1.05
N LYS A 141 -13.80 8.38 0.57
CA LYS A 141 -13.91 9.73 1.11
C LYS A 141 -14.49 9.66 2.52
N SER A 142 -13.94 10.48 3.41
CA SER A 142 -14.61 10.78 4.67
C SER A 142 -15.93 11.48 4.37
N VAL A 143 -16.92 11.32 5.25
CA VAL A 143 -18.25 11.93 5.03
C VAL A 143 -18.19 13.46 4.94
N SER A 144 -17.17 14.10 5.50
CA SER A 144 -16.94 15.55 5.38
C SER A 144 -16.81 16.05 3.94
N ASP A 145 -16.50 15.16 2.99
CA ASP A 145 -16.28 15.53 1.58
C ASP A 145 -17.55 15.45 0.73
N ASN A 146 -18.67 15.00 1.31
CA ASN A 146 -19.95 14.86 0.63
C ASN A 146 -20.94 15.91 1.15
N ASN A 147 -21.70 16.52 0.24
CA ASN A 147 -22.85 17.40 0.55
C ASN A 147 -24.03 16.59 1.13
N LEU A 148 -23.79 15.80 2.17
CA LEU A 148 -24.85 15.11 2.88
C LEU A 148 -25.65 16.12 3.70
N SER A 149 -26.96 15.90 3.80
CA SER A 149 -27.84 16.70 4.65
C SER A 149 -27.58 16.52 6.15
N PHE A 150 -26.61 15.68 6.53
CA PHE A 150 -26.29 15.33 7.90
C PHE A 150 -24.78 15.14 8.07
N LYS A 151 -24.30 15.37 9.29
CA LYS A 151 -22.90 15.15 9.67
C LYS A 151 -22.70 13.69 10.03
N PHE A 152 -21.58 13.10 9.61
CA PHE A 152 -21.12 11.81 10.11
C PHE A 152 -19.58 11.80 10.15
N PRO A 153 -18.95 11.08 11.10
CA PRO A 153 -19.59 10.44 12.25
C PRO A 153 -20.22 11.49 13.19
N ASP A 154 -21.38 11.18 13.78
CA ASP A 154 -22.10 12.06 14.71
C ASP A 154 -22.03 11.51 16.16
N GLU A 155 -22.50 12.32 17.12
CA GLU A 155 -22.46 11.95 18.54
C GLU A 155 -23.23 10.66 18.83
N THR A 156 -24.34 10.44 18.12
CA THR A 156 -25.16 9.22 18.23
C THR A 156 -24.36 7.99 17.83
N TYR A 157 -23.65 8.04 16.70
CA TYR A 157 -22.75 6.97 16.28
C TYR A 157 -21.69 6.65 17.34
N PHE A 158 -20.97 7.67 17.82
CA PHE A 158 -19.91 7.48 18.81
C PHE A 158 -20.43 6.93 20.14
N LYS A 159 -21.62 7.36 20.58
CA LYS A 159 -22.27 6.85 21.81
C LYS A 159 -22.60 5.36 21.70
N ASN A 160 -22.98 4.91 20.51
CA ASN A 160 -23.45 3.55 20.27
C ASN A 160 -22.34 2.59 19.82
N LEU A 161 -21.10 3.07 19.62
CA LEU A 161 -19.94 2.24 19.27
C LEU A 161 -19.48 1.26 20.38
N ARG A 162 -20.08 1.34 21.57
CA ARG A 162 -19.82 0.40 22.67
C ARG A 162 -20.45 -0.95 22.34
N PRO A 163 -19.82 -2.09 22.69
CA PRO A 163 -20.37 -3.42 22.40
C PRO A 163 -21.82 -3.59 22.86
N GLU A 164 -22.16 -3.00 24.01
CA GLU A 164 -23.49 -3.10 24.64
C GLU A 164 -24.59 -2.33 23.87
N ASN A 165 -24.21 -1.37 23.02
CA ASN A 165 -25.14 -0.52 22.24
C ASN A 165 -25.00 -0.76 20.73
N ALA A 166 -24.35 -1.83 20.31
CA ALA A 166 -23.98 -2.00 18.92
C ALA A 166 -25.19 -2.25 17.99
N GLU A 167 -26.31 -2.76 18.52
CA GLU A 167 -27.59 -2.79 17.79
C GLU A 167 -28.12 -1.37 17.51
N ASP A 168 -27.99 -0.45 18.46
CA ASP A 168 -28.35 0.96 18.25
C ASP A 168 -27.43 1.64 17.23
N ALA A 169 -26.15 1.24 17.15
CA ALA A 169 -25.23 1.72 16.14
C ALA A 169 -25.63 1.23 14.74
N ILE A 170 -26.04 -0.04 14.61
CA ILE A 170 -26.57 -0.60 13.36
C ILE A 170 -27.83 0.15 12.95
N HIS A 171 -28.80 0.29 13.85
CA HIS A 171 -30.06 0.97 13.55
C HIS A 171 -29.82 2.42 13.12
N HIS A 172 -28.89 3.11 13.78
CA HIS A 172 -28.49 4.46 13.38
C HIS A 172 -27.85 4.49 11.99
N LEU A 173 -26.92 3.59 11.69
CA LEU A 173 -26.29 3.50 10.36
C LEU A 173 -27.29 3.12 9.26
N GLU A 174 -28.20 2.19 9.52
CA GLU A 174 -29.28 1.81 8.59
C GLU A 174 -30.23 2.98 8.33
N ASN A 175 -30.60 3.73 9.37
CA ASN A 175 -31.41 4.95 9.23
C ASN A 175 -30.68 6.00 8.38
N LEU A 176 -29.42 6.29 8.67
CA LEU A 176 -28.61 7.23 7.87
C LEU A 176 -28.52 6.77 6.40
N THR A 177 -28.34 5.48 6.18
CA THR A 177 -28.26 4.88 4.83
C THR A 177 -29.59 5.01 4.09
N SER A 178 -30.73 4.78 4.76
CA SER A 178 -32.08 4.90 4.16
C SER A 178 -32.45 6.32 3.72
N ARG A 179 -31.76 7.33 4.25
CA ARG A 179 -31.96 8.75 3.92
C ARG A 179 -31.17 9.19 2.71
N VAL A 180 -30.33 8.31 2.15
CA VAL A 180 -29.42 8.58 1.05
C VAL A 180 -29.75 7.62 -0.09
N PRO A 181 -29.92 8.08 -1.34
CA PRO A 181 -30.09 7.17 -2.48
C PRO A 181 -28.93 6.17 -2.57
N ASP A 182 -29.21 4.91 -2.93
CA ASP A 182 -28.22 3.81 -2.95
C ASP A 182 -26.93 4.16 -3.70
N GLU A 183 -27.05 4.90 -4.81
CA GLU A 183 -25.94 5.36 -5.67
C GLU A 183 -25.04 6.39 -4.99
N THR A 184 -25.50 6.98 -3.88
CA THR A 184 -24.81 8.07 -3.18
C THR A 184 -24.35 7.70 -1.78
N ILE A 185 -24.64 6.48 -1.28
CA ILE A 185 -24.20 6.02 0.04
C ILE A 185 -22.67 6.02 0.08
N PRO A 186 -22.04 6.88 0.88
CA PRO A 186 -20.59 6.91 0.97
C PRO A 186 -20.05 5.56 1.49
N PRO A 187 -19.00 4.99 0.87
CA PRO A 187 -18.55 3.64 1.24
C PRO A 187 -18.03 3.54 2.68
N VAL A 188 -17.67 4.67 3.31
CA VAL A 188 -17.37 4.74 4.74
C VAL A 188 -18.55 4.28 5.63
N PHE A 189 -19.81 4.49 5.26
CA PHE A 189 -20.94 3.95 6.05
C PHE A 189 -20.98 2.42 5.99
N LYS A 190 -20.71 1.85 4.82
CA LYS A 190 -20.63 0.38 4.66
C LYS A 190 -19.45 -0.17 5.46
N LYS A 191 -18.30 0.53 5.48
CA LYS A 191 -17.14 0.15 6.31
C LYS A 191 -17.48 0.17 7.79
N GLU A 192 -18.10 1.24 8.29
CA GLU A 192 -18.51 1.32 9.70
C GLU A 192 -19.58 0.28 10.07
N LEU A 193 -20.55 0.02 9.18
CA LEU A 193 -21.54 -1.03 9.40
C LEU A 193 -20.89 -2.42 9.49
N ALA A 194 -19.94 -2.73 8.61
CA ALA A 194 -19.16 -3.96 8.66
C ALA A 194 -18.35 -4.08 9.96
N ASN A 195 -17.74 -3.00 10.42
CA ASN A 195 -17.03 -2.94 11.70
C ASN A 195 -17.97 -3.23 12.88
N VAL A 196 -19.19 -2.68 12.88
CA VAL A 196 -20.16 -2.92 13.95
C VAL A 196 -20.66 -4.36 13.91
N TYR A 197 -21.01 -4.91 12.73
CA TYR A 197 -21.38 -6.32 12.59
C TYR A 197 -20.28 -7.26 13.09
N TYR A 198 -19.01 -6.98 12.77
CA TYR A 198 -17.87 -7.73 13.28
C TYR A 198 -17.81 -7.70 14.82
N LYS A 199 -17.98 -6.52 15.44
CA LYS A 199 -17.94 -6.36 16.90
C LYS A 199 -19.04 -7.12 17.64
N ILE A 200 -20.21 -7.31 17.04
CA ILE A 200 -21.33 -8.06 17.64
C ILE A 200 -21.36 -9.54 17.25
N GLY A 201 -20.36 -10.01 16.51
CA GLY A 201 -20.28 -11.41 16.11
C GLY A 201 -21.18 -11.81 14.93
N LYS A 202 -21.78 -10.84 14.23
CA LYS A 202 -22.47 -11.04 12.94
C LYS A 202 -21.45 -11.11 11.81
N TYR A 203 -20.65 -12.18 11.81
CA TYR A 203 -19.46 -12.29 10.98
C TYR A 203 -19.79 -12.46 9.49
N GLU A 204 -20.89 -13.11 9.15
CA GLU A 204 -21.36 -13.32 7.79
C GLU A 204 -21.76 -11.99 7.13
N GLU A 205 -22.51 -11.15 7.83
CA GLU A 205 -22.90 -9.82 7.36
C GLU A 205 -21.69 -8.89 7.23
N ALA A 206 -20.78 -8.93 8.21
CA ALA A 206 -19.52 -8.19 8.15
C ALA A 206 -18.68 -8.60 6.94
N LEU A 207 -18.53 -9.91 6.72
CA LEU A 207 -17.74 -10.45 5.62
C LEU A 207 -18.31 -10.01 4.26
N SER A 208 -19.63 -10.08 4.08
CA SER A 208 -20.25 -9.68 2.80
C SER A 208 -20.01 -8.21 2.46
N LEU A 209 -19.99 -7.33 3.47
CA LEU A 209 -19.68 -5.91 3.26
C LEU A 209 -18.19 -5.68 3.00
N PHE A 210 -17.32 -6.30 3.80
CA PHE A 210 -15.88 -6.11 3.62
C PHE A 210 -15.36 -6.67 2.29
N GLU A 211 -15.85 -7.82 1.81
CA GLU A 211 -15.44 -8.39 0.51
C GLU A 211 -15.74 -7.42 -0.63
N LYS A 212 -16.91 -6.77 -0.61
CA LYS A 212 -17.27 -5.74 -1.59
C LYS A 212 -16.34 -4.52 -1.46
N LEU A 213 -16.12 -4.03 -0.25
CA LEU A 213 -15.30 -2.84 -0.01
C LEU A 213 -13.83 -3.05 -0.37
N ILE A 214 -13.22 -4.19 -0.07
CA ILE A 214 -11.83 -4.48 -0.43
C ILE A 214 -11.64 -4.52 -1.96
N SER A 215 -12.66 -4.93 -2.71
CA SER A 215 -12.62 -4.91 -4.17
C SER A 215 -12.66 -3.50 -4.77
N GLU A 216 -13.26 -2.54 -4.04
CA GLU A 216 -13.38 -1.14 -4.45
C GLU A 216 -12.24 -0.27 -3.90
N PHE A 217 -11.75 -0.59 -2.71
CA PHE A 217 -10.72 0.12 -1.94
C PHE A 217 -9.60 -0.87 -1.55
N PRO A 218 -8.80 -1.33 -2.53
CA PRO A 218 -7.78 -2.36 -2.33
C PRO A 218 -6.56 -1.87 -1.53
N GLU A 219 -6.59 -0.64 -1.03
CA GLU A 219 -5.53 -0.05 -0.21
C GLU A 219 -5.76 -0.14 1.29
N ASP A 220 -7.01 -0.32 1.71
CA ASP A 220 -7.37 -0.25 3.12
C ASP A 220 -6.94 -1.51 3.86
N VAL A 221 -5.83 -1.38 4.59
CA VAL A 221 -5.20 -2.47 5.33
C VAL A 221 -6.04 -2.92 6.53
N GLU A 222 -6.84 -2.03 7.11
CA GLU A 222 -7.71 -2.36 8.24
C GLU A 222 -8.83 -3.30 7.78
N MET A 223 -9.48 -2.98 6.65
CA MET A 223 -10.52 -3.85 6.09
C MET A 223 -9.96 -5.22 5.73
N MET A 224 -8.76 -5.29 5.13
CA MET A 224 -8.11 -6.57 4.84
C MET A 224 -7.81 -7.36 6.11
N PHE A 225 -7.29 -6.70 7.15
CA PHE A 225 -7.00 -7.33 8.43
C PHE A 225 -8.28 -7.86 9.10
N SER A 226 -9.33 -7.05 9.22
CA SER A 226 -10.62 -7.49 9.77
C SER A 226 -11.21 -8.66 8.99
N THR A 227 -11.15 -8.62 7.66
CA THR A 227 -11.62 -9.72 6.80
C THR A 227 -10.80 -10.99 6.99
N SER A 228 -9.48 -10.86 7.15
CA SER A 228 -8.59 -12.00 7.42
C SER A 228 -8.93 -12.69 8.75
N LEU A 229 -9.30 -11.93 9.78
CA LEU A 229 -9.77 -12.47 11.06
C LEU A 229 -11.07 -13.27 10.90
N ILE A 230 -12.01 -12.75 10.12
CA ILE A 230 -13.28 -13.43 9.83
C ILE A 230 -13.04 -14.72 9.03
N TYR A 231 -12.22 -14.67 7.98
CA TYR A 231 -11.87 -15.87 7.22
C TYR A 231 -11.21 -16.93 8.09
N LYS A 232 -10.29 -16.55 8.98
CA LYS A 232 -9.67 -17.48 9.93
C LYS A 232 -10.71 -18.13 10.84
N ARG A 233 -11.67 -17.35 11.36
CA ARG A 233 -12.78 -17.85 12.19
C ARG A 233 -13.67 -18.84 11.44
N PHE A 234 -13.89 -18.64 10.15
CA PHE A 234 -14.62 -19.58 9.29
C PHE A 234 -13.75 -20.72 8.75
N GLU A 235 -12.55 -20.91 9.29
CA GLU A 235 -11.58 -21.93 8.86
C GLU A 235 -11.16 -21.82 7.38
N ARG A 236 -11.39 -20.66 6.76
CA ARG A 236 -10.98 -20.34 5.39
C ARG A 236 -9.53 -19.82 5.38
N PHE A 237 -8.61 -20.64 5.87
CA PHE A 237 -7.23 -20.24 6.18
C PHE A 237 -6.46 -19.72 4.96
N HIS A 238 -6.71 -20.26 3.76
CA HIS A 238 -6.06 -19.76 2.55
C HIS A 238 -6.38 -18.28 2.29
N GLN A 239 -7.64 -17.88 2.41
CA GLN A 239 -8.06 -16.49 2.20
C GLN A 239 -7.58 -15.57 3.34
N ALA A 240 -7.55 -16.09 4.58
CA ALA A 240 -6.96 -15.38 5.71
C ALA A 240 -5.48 -15.09 5.50
N ILE A 241 -4.71 -16.07 5.04
CA ILE A 241 -3.29 -15.94 4.71
C ILE A 241 -3.08 -14.95 3.57
N GLU A 242 -3.86 -15.04 2.49
CA GLU A 242 -3.74 -14.13 1.34
C GLU A 242 -3.89 -12.66 1.77
N LEU A 243 -4.94 -12.36 2.54
CA LEU A 243 -5.16 -11.01 3.05
C LEU A 243 -4.09 -10.60 4.07
N GLY A 244 -3.68 -11.50 4.95
CA GLY A 244 -2.64 -11.22 5.94
C GLY A 244 -1.28 -10.92 5.31
N GLU A 245 -0.89 -11.62 4.25
CA GLU A 245 0.32 -11.35 3.47
C GLU A 245 0.23 -10.01 2.74
N ARG A 246 -0.93 -9.72 2.15
CA ARG A 246 -1.22 -8.42 1.54
C ARG A 246 -1.09 -7.26 2.53
N VAL A 247 -1.52 -7.44 3.78
CA VAL A 247 -1.33 -6.46 4.85
C VAL A 247 0.14 -6.39 5.26
N LEU A 248 0.83 -7.53 5.41
CA LEU A 248 2.25 -7.58 5.79
C LEU A 248 3.15 -6.85 4.79
N LEU A 249 2.85 -6.94 3.50
CA LEU A 249 3.57 -6.25 2.44
C LEU A 249 3.37 -4.73 2.47
N ARG A 250 2.23 -4.24 2.98
CA ARG A 250 1.92 -2.79 3.05
C ARG A 250 2.30 -2.17 4.38
N GLU A 251 2.04 -2.88 5.47
CA GLU A 251 2.37 -2.48 6.83
C GLU A 251 3.20 -3.58 7.52
N PRO A 252 4.51 -3.62 7.23
CA PRO A 252 5.38 -4.69 7.73
C PRO A 252 5.54 -4.68 9.25
N GLU A 253 5.15 -3.61 9.95
CA GLU A 253 5.26 -3.49 11.41
C GLU A 253 3.91 -3.59 12.11
N PHE A 254 2.83 -3.90 11.37
CA PHE A 254 1.51 -4.09 11.96
C PHE A 254 1.44 -5.40 12.75
N LEU A 255 1.76 -5.32 14.05
CA LEU A 255 1.92 -6.47 14.93
C LEU A 255 0.70 -7.39 14.96
N ASP A 256 -0.51 -6.83 15.08
CA ASP A 256 -1.73 -7.65 15.15
C ASP A 256 -1.94 -8.49 13.88
N ASN A 257 -1.62 -7.94 12.72
CA ASN A 257 -1.64 -8.69 11.47
C ASN A 257 -0.56 -9.78 11.43
N ILE A 258 0.66 -9.49 11.91
CA ILE A 258 1.74 -10.49 11.95
C ILE A 258 1.34 -11.67 12.85
N VAL A 259 0.76 -11.39 14.02
CA VAL A 259 0.24 -12.42 14.95
C VAL A 259 -0.86 -13.24 14.27
N ASN A 260 -1.86 -12.57 13.68
CA ASN A 260 -2.95 -13.25 12.99
C ASN A 260 -2.49 -14.12 11.81
N LEU A 261 -1.54 -13.63 11.02
CA LEU A 261 -0.97 -14.36 9.89
C LEU A 261 -0.13 -15.56 10.37
N ALA A 262 0.67 -15.39 11.43
CA ALA A 262 1.43 -16.49 12.03
C ALA A 262 0.50 -17.61 12.51
N GLU A 263 -0.57 -17.28 13.23
CA GLU A 263 -1.57 -18.25 13.67
C GLU A 263 -2.28 -18.92 12.48
N SER A 264 -2.66 -18.14 11.46
CA SER A 264 -3.27 -18.66 10.24
C SER A 264 -2.35 -19.67 9.53
N TYR A 265 -1.03 -19.42 9.51
CA TYR A 265 -0.06 -20.36 8.97
C TYR A 265 0.06 -21.65 9.79
N VAL A 266 -0.01 -21.58 11.13
CA VAL A 266 -0.03 -22.77 11.99
C VAL A 266 -1.27 -23.62 11.70
N LEU A 267 -2.44 -22.99 11.63
CA LEU A 267 -3.71 -23.65 11.32
C LEU A 267 -3.70 -24.28 9.92
N PHE A 268 -3.04 -23.64 8.95
CA PHE A 268 -2.86 -24.16 7.59
C PHE A 268 -1.64 -25.10 7.43
N ARG A 269 -1.00 -25.53 8.53
CA ARG A 269 0.17 -26.45 8.55
C ARG A 269 1.41 -25.95 7.80
N LYS A 270 1.60 -24.64 7.71
CA LYS A 270 2.78 -23.97 7.13
C LYS A 270 3.72 -23.50 8.25
N ASN A 271 4.22 -24.44 9.05
CA ASN A 271 4.96 -24.17 10.28
C ASN A 271 6.23 -23.33 10.07
N GLU A 272 6.96 -23.54 8.97
CA GLU A 272 8.18 -22.76 8.66
C GLU A 272 7.88 -21.27 8.45
N ALA A 273 6.78 -20.93 7.79
CA ALA A 273 6.35 -19.55 7.59
C ALA A 273 5.93 -18.91 8.91
N ALA A 274 5.19 -19.65 9.75
CA ALA A 274 4.80 -19.20 11.08
C ALA A 274 6.02 -18.90 11.97
N LEU A 275 7.05 -19.76 11.96
CA LEU A 275 8.27 -19.56 12.76
C LEU A 275 9.01 -18.27 12.37
N LYS A 276 9.12 -17.95 11.07
CA LYS A 276 9.71 -16.69 10.61
C LYS A 276 8.93 -15.46 11.10
N LEU A 277 7.60 -15.55 11.13
CA LEU A 277 6.78 -14.46 11.67
C LEU A 277 6.89 -14.35 13.19
N LEU A 278 7.02 -15.47 13.90
CA LEU A 278 7.27 -15.49 15.35
C LEU A 278 8.61 -14.85 15.72
N GLU A 279 9.67 -15.10 14.95
CA GLU A 279 10.95 -14.38 15.11
C GLU A 279 10.78 -12.87 14.93
N ARG A 280 9.92 -12.46 13.99
CA ARG A 280 9.60 -11.05 13.78
C ARG A 280 8.79 -10.46 14.94
N ILE A 281 7.83 -11.20 15.47
CA ILE A 281 7.04 -10.79 16.64
C ILE A 281 7.98 -10.57 17.83
N ASP A 282 8.93 -11.47 18.10
CA ASP A 282 9.86 -11.30 19.23
C ASP A 282 10.71 -10.03 19.13
N ARG A 283 11.04 -9.59 17.92
CA ARG A 283 11.80 -8.35 17.71
C ARG A 283 10.95 -7.09 17.93
N LEU A 284 9.65 -7.16 17.63
CA LEU A 284 8.70 -6.04 17.78
C LEU A 284 8.14 -5.97 19.21
N ASP A 285 7.80 -7.12 19.79
CA ASP A 285 7.26 -7.30 21.12
C ASP A 285 7.72 -8.65 21.72
N PRO A 286 8.86 -8.66 22.44
CA PRO A 286 9.39 -9.88 23.07
C PRO A 286 8.45 -10.53 24.10
N ASN A 287 7.47 -9.79 24.63
CA ASN A 287 6.58 -10.25 25.69
C ASN A 287 5.20 -10.64 25.19
N ASN A 288 4.99 -10.65 23.86
CA ASN A 288 3.70 -10.94 23.24
C ASN A 288 3.12 -12.28 23.71
N SER A 289 1.96 -12.25 24.38
CA SER A 289 1.32 -13.45 24.94
C SER A 289 0.86 -14.40 23.84
N HIS A 290 0.26 -13.88 22.77
CA HIS A 290 -0.22 -14.68 21.64
C HIS A 290 0.91 -15.44 20.94
N ALA A 291 2.10 -14.83 20.80
CA ALA A 291 3.26 -15.53 20.24
C ALA A 291 3.67 -16.77 21.06
N LYS A 292 3.54 -16.72 22.40
CA LYS A 292 3.81 -17.87 23.28
C LYS A 292 2.77 -18.98 23.09
N GLU A 293 1.50 -18.61 22.90
CA GLU A 293 0.40 -19.54 22.63
C GLU A 293 0.60 -20.25 21.28
N ILE A 294 0.92 -19.49 20.22
CA ILE A 294 1.18 -20.03 18.87
C ILE A 294 2.34 -21.04 18.90
N ARG A 295 3.41 -20.76 19.66
CA ARG A 295 4.53 -21.72 19.85
C ARG A 295 4.11 -23.00 20.56
N THR A 296 3.28 -22.87 21.58
CA THR A 296 2.74 -24.03 22.33
C THR A 296 1.92 -24.91 21.39
N GLN A 297 1.08 -24.31 20.54
CA GLN A 297 0.30 -25.01 19.53
C GLN A 297 1.20 -25.72 18.50
N LEU A 298 2.25 -25.06 18.01
CA LEU A 298 3.24 -25.66 17.09
C LEU A 298 3.91 -26.89 17.68
N ASN A 299 4.39 -26.80 18.94
CA ASN A 299 5.08 -27.90 19.61
C ASN A 299 4.15 -29.09 19.88
N SER A 300 2.88 -28.84 20.21
CA SER A 300 1.88 -29.91 20.38
C SER A 300 1.49 -30.62 19.07
N SER A 301 1.76 -30.00 17.92
CA SER A 301 1.41 -30.50 16.59
C SER A 301 2.52 -31.34 15.93
N ILE A 302 3.72 -31.39 16.54
CA ILE A 302 4.85 -32.18 16.09
C ILE A 302 4.90 -33.41 16.99
N PRO A 303 4.59 -34.64 16.49
CA PRO A 303 4.79 -35.84 17.30
C PRO A 303 6.29 -35.95 17.61
N ASP A 304 6.63 -36.21 18.88
CA ASP A 304 7.99 -36.51 19.30
C ASP A 304 8.59 -37.56 18.35
N ARG A 305 9.75 -37.23 17.77
CA ARG A 305 10.54 -38.12 16.91
C ARG A 305 11.11 -39.29 17.68
#